data_AF-A0A284VMC0-F1
#
_entry.id   AF-A0A284VMC0-F1
#
_cell.length_a   1.000
_cell.length_b   1.000
_cell.length_c   1.000
_cell.angle_alpha   90.00
_cell.angle_beta   90.00
_cell.angle_gamma   90.00
#
_symmetry.space_group_name_H-M   'P 1'
#
loop_
_entity.id
_entity.type
_entity.pdbx_description
1 polymer ?
#
loop_
_entity_poly.entity_id
_entity_poly.type
_entity_poly.pdbx_seq_one_letter_code
_entity_poly.pdbx_strand_id
1 'polypeptide(L)' 'MDGSVNQFPEQEARDNIDKQLRATGWAVQDKDKIDWNESIGIAIRGYQTDVGPTDYTLFVERKPVGLMLVSGDLLG' A
#
# COMPACT_ATOMS: atom_id res chain seq x y z
N MET A 1 -17.23 -0.92 -21.07
CA MET A 1 -16.53 -2.22 -21.09
C MET A 1 -15.46 -2.10 -20.02
N ASP A 2 -15.72 -2.70 -18.87
CA ASP A 2 -14.85 -2.65 -17.69
C ASP A 2 -13.98 -3.92 -17.72
N GLY A 3 -12.66 -3.74 -17.83
CA GLY A 3 -11.66 -4.80 -17.88
C GLY A 3 -11.36 -5.42 -16.51
N SER A 4 -12.39 -5.81 -15.77
CA SER A 4 -12.31 -6.29 -14.39
C SER A 4 -12.14 -7.81 -14.28
N VAL A 5 -11.02 -8.33 -14.79
CA VAL A 5 -10.58 -9.73 -14.49
C VAL A 5 -9.26 -9.75 -13.71
N ASN A 6 -8.73 -8.60 -13.30
CA ASN A 6 -7.38 -8.50 -12.71
C ASN A 6 -7.32 -8.57 -11.17
N GLN A 7 -8.37 -9.07 -10.52
CA GLN A 7 -8.49 -9.05 -9.06
C GLN A 7 -7.55 -10.05 -8.36
N PHE A 8 -7.25 -11.21 -8.95
CA PHE A 8 -6.43 -12.25 -8.30
C PHE A 8 -4.93 -11.89 -8.24
N PRO A 9 -4.27 -11.51 -9.35
CA PRO A 9 -2.83 -11.22 -9.34
C PRO A 9 -2.47 -9.99 -8.52
N GLU A 10 -3.30 -8.93 -8.59
CA GLU A 10 -3.08 -7.70 -7.82
C GLU A 10 -3.29 -7.93 -6.32
N GLN A 11 -4.28 -8.74 -5.95
CA GLN A 11 -4.52 -9.08 -4.54
C GLN A 11 -3.37 -9.92 -3.97
N GLU A 12 -2.85 -10.90 -4.73
CA GLU A 12 -1.67 -11.67 -4.31
C GLU A 12 -0.43 -10.77 -4.15
N ALA A 13 -0.21 -9.85 -5.10
CA ALA A 13 0.87 -8.87 -5.00
C ALA A 13 0.72 -7.99 -3.75
N ARG A 14 -0.51 -7.55 -3.44
CA ARG A 14 -0.83 -6.75 -2.25
C ARG A 14 -0.56 -7.52 -0.95
N ASP A 15 -0.99 -8.77 -0.88
CA ASP A 15 -0.77 -9.64 0.29
C ASP A 15 0.74 -9.89 0.52
N ASN A 16 1.51 -10.05 -0.56
CA ASN A 16 2.96 -10.20 -0.49
C ASN A 16 3.66 -8.92 -0.01
N ILE A 17 3.25 -7.75 -0.50
CA ILE A 17 3.77 -6.45 -0.06
C ILE A 17 3.46 -6.22 1.42
N ASP A 18 2.21 -6.45 1.82
CA ASP A 18 1.78 -6.36 3.21
C ASP A 18 2.65 -7.22 4.14
N LYS A 19 2.95 -8.46 3.72
CA LYS A 19 3.81 -9.37 4.49
C LYS A 19 5.23 -8.82 4.62
N GLN A 20 5.81 -8.29 3.55
CA GLN A 20 7.17 -7.72 3.56
C GLN A 20 7.26 -6.45 4.40
N LEU A 21 6.25 -5.57 4.32
CA LEU A 21 6.17 -4.37 5.14
C LEU A 21 6.11 -4.72 6.63
N ARG A 22 5.22 -5.65 7.01
CA ARG A 22 5.14 -6.10 8.41
C ARG A 22 6.43 -6.77 8.88
N ALA A 23 7.05 -7.60 8.04
CA ALA A 23 8.32 -8.26 8.37
C ALA A 23 9.49 -7.27 8.59
N THR A 24 9.39 -6.07 8.02
CA THR A 24 10.39 -4.99 8.16
C THR A 24 10.00 -3.93 9.19
N GLY A 25 8.95 -4.18 9.99
CA GLY A 25 8.55 -3.31 11.10
C GLY A 25 7.60 -2.16 10.74
N TRP A 26 7.07 -2.15 9.52
CA TRP A 26 6.04 -1.19 9.13
C TRP A 26 4.66 -1.60 9.65
N ALA A 27 3.93 -0.63 10.20
CA ALA A 27 2.51 -0.77 10.45
C ALA A 27 1.75 -0.56 9.14
N VAL A 28 0.96 -1.54 8.71
CA VAL A 28 0.15 -1.45 7.50
C VAL A 28 -1.30 -1.18 7.88
N GLN A 29 -1.83 -0.03 7.47
CA GLN A 29 -3.13 0.48 7.88
C GLN A 29 -3.98 0.90 6.67
N ASP A 30 -5.29 0.91 6.85
CA ASP A 30 -6.21 1.43 5.84
C ASP A 30 -6.42 2.94 6.05
N LYS A 31 -6.62 3.70 4.97
CA LYS A 31 -6.82 5.17 5.01
C LYS A 31 -7.93 5.64 5.98
N ASP A 32 -8.90 4.79 6.25
CA ASP A 32 -10.06 5.11 7.10
C ASP A 32 -9.82 4.83 8.59
N LYS A 33 -8.68 4.21 8.94
CA LYS A 33 -8.33 3.80 10.30
C LYS A 33 -6.84 3.97 10.55
N ILE A 34 -6.40 5.22 10.59
CA ILE A 34 -4.98 5.56 10.78
C ILE A 34 -4.68 5.77 12.27
N ASP A 35 -3.79 4.95 12.83
CA ASP A 35 -3.12 5.19 14.12
C ASP A 35 -1.66 5.58 13.89
N TRP A 36 -1.38 6.87 14.05
CA TRP A 36 -0.05 7.46 13.90
C TRP A 36 0.95 7.08 15.00
N ASN A 37 0.55 6.27 15.99
CA ASN A 37 1.41 5.82 17.09
C ASN A 37 1.74 4.33 17.02
N GLU A 38 1.20 3.58 16.05
CA GLU A 38 1.41 2.13 15.96
C GLU A 38 2.87 1.76 15.67
N SER A 39 3.55 2.56 14.84
CA SER A 39 4.97 2.37 14.52
C SER A 39 5.62 3.68 14.06
N ILE A 40 6.96 3.71 14.07
CA ILE A 40 7.76 4.79 13.45
C ILE A 40 7.54 4.81 11.94
N GLY A 41 7.40 3.63 11.32
CA GLY A 41 7.10 3.46 9.88
C GLY A 41 5.66 3.00 9.66
N ILE A 42 4.88 3.77 8.88
CA ILE A 42 3.48 3.49 8.59
C ILE A 42 3.25 3.47 7.07
N ALA A 43 2.65 2.39 6.58
CA ALA A 43 2.22 2.24 5.20
C ALA A 43 0.70 2.29 5.14
N ILE A 44 0.14 3.31 4.47
CA ILE A 44 -1.31 3.51 4.37
C ILE A 44 -1.80 3.08 2.99
N ARG A 45 -2.75 2.15 2.94
CA ARG A 45 -3.37 1.68 1.70
C ARG A 45 -4.34 2.70 1.11
N GLY A 46 -4.25 2.90 -0.21
CA GLY A 46 -5.20 3.70 -0.99
C GLY A 46 -5.30 5.17 -0.56
N TYR A 47 -4.23 5.72 0.04
CA TYR A 47 -4.21 7.10 0.49
C TYR A 47 -4.24 8.06 -0.71
N GLN A 48 -5.21 8.97 -0.73
CA GLN A 48 -5.37 9.90 -1.85
C GLN A 48 -4.27 10.97 -1.80
N THR A 49 -3.48 11.08 -2.86
CA THR A 49 -2.43 12.10 -2.98
C THR A 49 -2.74 13.04 -4.13
N ASP A 50 -2.30 14.29 -4.04
CA ASP A 50 -2.47 15.29 -5.10
C ASP A 50 -1.66 14.96 -6.37
N VAL A 51 -0.73 14.01 -6.27
CA VAL A 51 0.17 13.60 -7.36
C VAL A 51 -0.32 12.38 -8.15
N GLY A 52 -1.43 11.76 -7.75
CA GLY A 52 -2.07 10.66 -8.48
C GLY A 52 -2.50 9.48 -7.61
N PRO A 53 -3.13 8.47 -8.22
CA PRO A 53 -3.52 7.24 -7.52
C PRO A 53 -2.28 6.48 -7.06
N THR A 54 -2.32 5.96 -5.83
CA THR A 54 -1.28 5.12 -5.25
C THR A 54 -1.89 4.01 -4.41
N ASP A 55 -1.26 2.84 -4.40
CA ASP A 55 -1.72 1.70 -3.59
C ASP A 55 -1.26 1.84 -2.14
N TYR A 56 -0.05 2.37 -1.92
CA TYR A 56 0.45 2.70 -0.59
C TYR A 56 1.09 4.08 -0.57
N THR A 57 0.89 4.80 0.54
CA THR A 57 1.72 5.96 0.90
C THR A 57 2.51 5.61 2.15
N LEU A 58 3.82 5.82 2.10
CA LEU A 58 4.76 5.51 3.16
C LEU A 58 5.07 6.75 4.00
N PHE A 59 5.01 6.58 5.31
CA PHE A 59 5.33 7.61 6.30
C PHE A 59 6.41 7.13 7.26
N VAL A 60 7.36 8.01 7.57
CA VAL A 60 8.29 7.85 8.69
C VAL A 60 8.15 9.08 9.59
N GLU A 61 7.91 8.87 10.88
CA GLU A 61 7.64 9.96 11.83
C GLU A 61 6.55 10.93 11.33
N ARG A 62 5.48 10.36 10.74
CA ARG A 62 4.33 11.10 10.18
C ARG A 62 4.67 12.00 8.99
N LYS A 63 5.86 11.88 8.40
CA LYS A 63 6.26 12.58 7.18
C LYS A 63 6.18 11.63 5.99
N PRO A 64 5.57 12.04 4.86
CA PRO A 64 5.53 11.22 3.68
C PRO A 64 6.96 11.04 3.13
N VAL A 65 7.36 9.80 2.89
CA VAL A 65 8.70 9.46 2.38
C VAL A 65 8.68 8.75 1.04
N GLY A 66 7.52 8.23 0.61
CA GLY A 66 7.41 7.56 -0.67
C GLY A 66 6.00 7.07 -0.99
N LEU A 67 5.84 6.66 -2.24
CA LEU A 67 4.64 6.03 -2.78
C LEU A 67 5.01 4.65 -3.33
N MET A 68 4.11 3.69 -3.23
CA MET A 68 4.27 2.39 -3.90
C MET A 68 3.03 2.07 -4.71
N LEU A 69 3.26 1.64 -5.95
CA LEU A 69 2.25 1.15 -6.87
C LEU A 69 2.31 -0.37 -6.92
N VAL A 70 1.16 -1.02 -6.93
CA VAL A 70 1.00 -2.45 -7.15
C VAL A 70 0.73 -2.65 -8.63
N SER A 71 1.70 -3.23 -9.34
CA SER A 71 1.47 -3.71 -10.70
C SER A 71 1.11 -5.19 -10.65
N GLY A 72 -0.11 -5.53 -11.06
CA GLY A 72 -0.48 -6.91 -11.38
C GLY A 72 0.04 -7.25 -12.76
N ASP A 73 1.31 -7.65 -12.87
CA ASP A 73 1.83 -8.14 -14.14
C ASP A 73 1.27 -9.55 -14.39
N LEU A 74 0.38 -9.67 -15.38
CA LEU A 74 -0.09 -10.93 -15.98
C LEU A 74 1.01 -11.59 -16.83
N LEU A 75 2.27 -11.52 -16.41
CA LEU A 75 3.37 -12.19 -17.10
C LEU A 75 3.63 -13.54 -16.42
N GLY A 76 2.72 -14.45 -16.75
CA GLY A 76 2.74 -15.88 -16.48
C GLY A 76 1.56 -16.56 -17.15
#